data_AF-A0A382P775-F1
#
_entry.id   AF-A0A382P775-F1
#
_cell.length_a   1.000
_cell.length_b   1.000
_cell.length_c   1.000
_cell.angle_alpha   90.00
_cell.angle_beta   90.00
_cell.angle_gamma   90.00
#
_symmetry.space_group_name_H-M   'P 1'
#
loop_
_entity.id
_entity.type
_entity.pdbx_description
1 polymer ?
#
loop_
_entity_poly.entity_id
_entity_poly.type
_entity_poly.pdbx_seq_one_letter_code
_entity_poly.pdbx_strand_id
1 'polypeptide(L)'
;MTVGSDTVSGTYAYACSRLISGGPSDATHVGWILVITGSSSFTEESNYYTDSACTSLSYGRYDNFDNVTVGEASGSDYKVTYTQTNYTLFANTTEAKTNIEESFSGITVTVGTAYVITSGIPYKNLIKVSGTNLDLGYKGYTDYPSTSDGTNYVKQ
;
A
#
# COMPACT_ATOMS: atom_id res chain seq x y z
N MET A 1 -15.40 3.95 2.89
CA MET A 1 -15.80 2.65 2.31
C MET A 1 -16.62 1.86 3.31
N THR A 2 -17.55 1.01 2.86
CA THR A 2 -18.37 0.16 3.73
C THR A 2 -17.98 -1.30 3.52
N VAL A 3 -17.67 -2.02 4.61
CA VAL A 3 -17.30 -3.43 4.61
C VAL A 3 -18.23 -4.16 5.57
N GLY A 4 -19.16 -4.95 5.06
CA GLY A 4 -20.23 -5.51 5.89
C GLY A 4 -21.06 -4.40 6.54
N SER A 5 -21.12 -4.40 7.87
CA SER A 5 -21.77 -3.34 8.67
C SER A 5 -20.84 -2.17 9.02
N ASP A 6 -19.54 -2.31 8.79
CA ASP A 6 -18.54 -1.33 9.22
C ASP A 6 -18.32 -0.26 8.16
N THR A 7 -18.14 0.99 8.60
CA THR A 7 -17.71 2.09 7.74
C THR A 7 -16.28 2.46 8.09
N VAL A 8 -15.37 2.33 7.11
CA VAL A 8 -13.95 2.67 7.24
C VAL A 8 -13.64 3.95 6.48
N SER A 9 -12.80 4.81 7.07
CA SER A 9 -12.39 6.10 6.51
C SER A 9 -11.06 6.55 7.10
N GLY A 10 -10.36 7.49 6.45
CA GLY A 10 -9.10 8.07 6.92
C GLY A 10 -7.91 7.11 6.87
N THR A 11 -6.90 7.39 7.69
CA THR A 11 -5.61 6.67 7.67
C THR A 11 -5.57 5.50 8.66
N TYR A 12 -4.95 4.42 8.22
CA TYR A 12 -4.56 3.27 9.03
C TYR A 12 -3.08 2.98 8.74
N ALA A 13 -2.30 2.58 9.73
CA ALA A 13 -0.88 2.32 9.54
C ALA A 13 -0.46 1.02 10.23
N TYR A 14 0.52 0.35 9.63
CA TYR A 14 1.30 -0.69 10.28
C TYR A 14 2.51 -0.04 10.97
N ALA A 15 2.96 -0.63 12.07
CA ALA A 15 4.07 -0.11 12.85
C ALA A 15 5.35 0.02 12.00
N CYS A 16 6.16 1.04 12.28
CA CYS A 16 7.51 1.18 11.73
C CYS A 16 8.31 -0.09 12.02
N SER A 17 8.79 -0.77 10.98
CA SER A 17 9.54 -2.02 11.10
C SER A 17 10.94 -1.87 10.56
N ARG A 18 11.88 -2.59 11.14
CA ARG A 18 13.22 -2.73 10.56
C ARG A 18 13.11 -3.37 9.17
N LEU A 19 13.79 -2.78 8.20
CA LEU A 19 13.89 -3.30 6.85
C LEU A 19 14.80 -4.53 6.85
N ILE A 20 14.26 -5.67 6.40
CA ILE A 20 15.02 -6.93 6.35
C ILE A 20 15.73 -7.09 5.01
N SER A 21 15.07 -6.74 3.91
CA SER A 21 15.62 -6.81 2.56
C SER A 21 14.83 -5.93 1.58
N GLY A 22 15.45 -5.63 0.44
CA GLY A 22 14.89 -4.77 -0.60
C GLY A 22 14.97 -3.28 -0.26
N GLY A 23 14.55 -2.44 -1.21
CA GLY A 23 14.56 -0.98 -1.07
C GLY A 23 15.94 -0.32 -1.24
N PRO A 24 16.01 1.00 -1.03
CA PRO A 24 17.24 1.79 -1.16
C PRO A 24 18.33 1.40 -0.17
N SER A 25 19.60 1.58 -0.53
CA SER A 25 20.73 1.21 0.32
C SER A 25 20.89 2.05 1.59
N ASP A 26 20.28 3.23 1.64
CA ASP A 26 20.22 4.11 2.81
C ASP A 26 19.01 3.84 3.72
N ALA A 27 18.05 3.01 3.28
CA ALA A 27 16.88 2.68 4.06
C ALA A 27 17.21 1.63 5.13
N THR A 28 16.76 1.89 6.36
CA THR A 28 16.92 0.99 7.51
C THR A 28 15.59 0.48 8.04
N HIS A 29 14.50 1.19 7.74
CA HIS A 29 13.14 0.89 8.21
C HIS A 29 12.13 1.07 7.09
N VAL A 30 10.96 0.49 7.28
CA VAL A 30 9.83 0.57 6.36
C VAL A 30 8.52 0.68 7.17
N GLY A 31 7.60 1.47 6.66
CA GLY A 31 6.24 1.60 7.18
C GLY A 31 5.24 1.43 6.05
N TRP A 32 4.09 0.83 6.38
CA TRP A 32 2.97 0.66 5.47
C TRP A 32 1.78 1.46 5.96
N ILE A 33 1.16 2.21 5.05
CA ILE A 33 0.01 3.06 5.36
C ILE A 33 -1.10 2.72 4.38
N LEU A 34 -2.33 2.67 4.88
CA LEU A 34 -3.52 2.58 4.08
C LEU A 34 -4.37 3.85 4.31
N VAL A 35 -4.61 4.61 3.25
CA VAL A 35 -5.43 5.82 3.31
C VAL A 35 -6.73 5.56 2.56
N ILE A 36 -7.85 5.54 3.27
CA ILE A 36 -9.17 5.46 2.65
C ILE A 36 -9.53 6.86 2.11
N THR A 37 -9.39 7.04 0.80
CA THR A 37 -9.55 8.33 0.12
C THR A 37 -11.00 8.61 -0.30
N GLY A 38 -11.86 7.59 -0.32
CA GLY A 38 -13.25 7.74 -0.73
C GLY A 38 -14.16 6.58 -0.31
N SER A 39 -15.39 6.59 -0.83
CA SER A 39 -16.34 5.48 -0.62
C SER A 39 -15.91 4.20 -1.32
N SER A 40 -15.19 4.31 -2.44
CA SER A 40 -14.75 3.22 -3.30
C SER A 40 -13.28 3.33 -3.73
N SER A 41 -12.46 4.07 -2.98
CA SER A 41 -11.05 4.33 -3.31
C SER A 41 -10.17 4.36 -2.07
N PHE A 42 -8.91 3.95 -2.24
CA PHE A 42 -7.88 4.02 -1.21
C PHE A 42 -6.47 4.08 -1.83
N THR A 43 -5.49 4.41 -1.02
CA THR A 43 -4.06 4.35 -1.36
C THR A 43 -3.35 3.41 -0.40
N GLU A 44 -2.58 2.46 -0.94
CA GLU A 44 -1.57 1.71 -0.17
C GLU A 44 -0.22 2.42 -0.35
N GLU A 45 0.44 2.74 0.76
CA GLU A 45 1.74 3.38 0.78
C GLU A 45 2.80 2.45 1.37
N SER A 46 3.93 2.32 0.69
CA SER A 46 5.15 1.72 1.22
C SER A 46 6.22 2.79 1.32
N ASN A 47 6.58 3.15 2.55
CA ASN A 47 7.50 4.24 2.84
C ASN A 47 8.76 3.66 3.51
N TYR A 48 9.91 3.91 2.89
CA TYR A 48 11.22 3.44 3.35
C TYR A 48 11.97 4.61 3.99
N TYR A 49 12.53 4.38 5.17
CA TYR A 49 13.09 5.43 6.03
C TYR A 49 14.55 5.16 6.36
N THR A 50 15.33 6.22 6.50
CA THR A 50 16.74 6.13 6.89
C THR A 50 16.92 5.98 8.40
N ASP A 51 15.88 6.27 9.20
CA ASP A 51 15.87 6.22 10.66
C ASP A 51 14.83 5.26 11.24
N SER A 52 15.05 4.82 12.49
CA SER A 52 14.17 3.90 13.21
C SER A 52 12.89 4.51 13.77
N ALA A 53 12.75 5.84 13.74
CA ALA A 53 11.50 6.50 14.11
C ALA A 53 10.56 6.65 12.89
N CYS A 54 10.98 6.21 11.70
CA CYS A 54 10.24 6.36 10.45
C CYS A 54 9.86 7.82 10.16
N THR A 55 10.83 8.74 10.27
CA THR A 55 10.59 10.19 10.10
C THR A 55 11.33 10.79 8.90
N SER A 56 12.40 10.15 8.44
CA SER A 56 13.28 10.58 7.36
C SER A 56 13.08 9.68 6.15
N LEU A 57 12.14 10.06 5.28
CA LEU A 57 11.79 9.30 4.08
C LEU A 57 12.99 9.23 3.12
N SER A 58 13.30 8.03 2.64
CA SER A 58 14.22 7.76 1.52
C SER A 58 13.42 7.52 0.23
N TYR A 59 12.49 6.56 0.27
CA TYR A 59 11.68 6.16 -0.89
C TYR A 59 10.21 5.99 -0.49
N GLY A 60 9.31 6.58 -1.29
CA GLY A 60 7.87 6.36 -1.18
C GLY A 60 7.31 5.69 -2.43
N ARG A 61 6.47 4.68 -2.23
CA ARG A 61 5.61 4.10 -3.26
C ARG A 61 4.15 4.23 -2.86
N TYR A 62 3.34 4.81 -3.72
CA TYR A 62 1.92 5.08 -3.47
C TYR A 62 1.08 4.42 -4.55
N ASP A 63 0.46 3.29 -4.23
CA ASP A 63 -0.40 2.54 -5.13
C ASP A 63 -1.86 3.01 -4.95
N ASN A 64 -2.43 3.63 -5.98
CA ASN A 64 -3.76 4.25 -5.93
C ASN A 64 -4.82 3.32 -6.52
N PHE A 65 -5.83 3.00 -5.72
CA PHE A 65 -6.91 2.08 -6.07
C PHE A 65 -8.26 2.77 -6.10
N ASP A 66 -9.06 2.41 -7.10
CA ASP A 66 -10.43 2.87 -7.28
C ASP A 66 -11.35 1.70 -7.69
N ASN A 67 -12.64 1.98 -7.86
CA ASN A 67 -13.68 1.01 -8.19
C ASN A 67 -13.76 -0.14 -7.18
N VAL A 68 -13.50 0.16 -5.90
CA VAL A 68 -13.56 -0.84 -4.85
C VAL A 68 -14.98 -1.34 -4.70
N THR A 69 -15.14 -2.64 -4.90
CA THR A 69 -16.41 -3.36 -4.72
C THR A 69 -16.24 -4.37 -3.62
N VAL A 70 -17.05 -4.25 -2.56
CA VAL A 70 -17.12 -5.24 -1.49
C VAL A 70 -18.21 -6.24 -1.81
N GLY A 71 -17.83 -7.51 -1.89
CA GLY A 71 -18.69 -8.63 -2.22
C GLY A 71 -19.16 -9.40 -0.99
N GLU A 72 -19.43 -10.68 -1.21
CA GLU A 72 -19.87 -11.62 -0.18
C GLU A 72 -18.80 -11.87 0.90
N ALA A 73 -19.27 -12.23 2.09
CA ALA A 73 -18.43 -12.70 3.17
C ALA A 73 -17.76 -14.04 2.81
N SER A 74 -16.54 -14.23 3.30
CA SER A 74 -15.74 -15.43 3.16
C SER A 74 -15.10 -15.74 4.52
N GLY A 75 -15.80 -16.52 5.36
CA GLY A 75 -15.39 -16.71 6.75
C GLY A 75 -15.60 -15.43 7.57
N SER A 76 -14.55 -14.95 8.25
CA SER A 76 -14.56 -13.65 8.95
C SER A 76 -14.28 -12.44 8.05
N ASP A 77 -13.98 -12.69 6.78
CA ASP A 77 -13.43 -11.70 5.85
C ASP A 77 -14.49 -11.36 4.79
N TYR A 78 -14.23 -10.35 3.98
CA TYR A 78 -15.04 -9.97 2.82
C TYR A 78 -14.20 -10.00 1.56
N LYS A 79 -14.77 -10.56 0.49
CA LYS A 79 -14.18 -10.46 -0.84
C LYS A 79 -14.22 -9.03 -1.32
N VAL A 80 -13.10 -8.52 -1.82
CA VAL A 80 -13.03 -7.21 -2.45
C VAL A 80 -12.35 -7.28 -3.81
N THR A 81 -12.82 -6.45 -4.72
CA THR A 81 -12.15 -6.20 -5.99
C THR A 81 -11.90 -4.71 -6.16
N TYR A 82 -10.78 -4.35 -6.77
CA TYR A 82 -10.42 -2.97 -7.03
C TYR A 82 -9.45 -2.85 -8.19
N THR A 83 -9.36 -1.68 -8.79
CA THR A 83 -8.45 -1.41 -9.92
C THR A 83 -7.36 -0.46 -9.46
N GLN A 84 -6.10 -0.86 -9.67
CA GLN A 84 -5.00 0.07 -9.55
C GLN A 84 -5.04 1.04 -10.73
N THR A 85 -5.33 2.31 -10.46
CA THR A 85 -5.44 3.34 -11.50
C THR A 85 -4.08 3.88 -11.88
N ASN A 86 -3.19 4.01 -10.90
CA ASN A 86 -1.81 4.40 -11.06
C ASN A 86 -1.01 4.02 -9.83
N TYR A 87 0.30 4.13 -9.93
CA TYR A 87 1.16 4.19 -8.76
C TYR A 87 2.22 5.27 -8.95
N THR A 88 2.66 5.84 -7.83
CA THR A 88 3.66 6.90 -7.81
C THR A 88 4.93 6.38 -7.15
N LEU A 89 6.07 6.68 -7.76
CA LEU A 89 7.39 6.48 -7.19
C LEU A 89 7.96 7.83 -6.77
N PHE A 90 8.47 7.93 -5.56
CA PHE A 90 9.05 9.15 -5.02
C PHE A 90 10.41 8.87 -4.41
N ALA A 91 11.47 9.29 -5.12
CA ALA A 91 12.83 9.27 -4.59
C ALA A 91 13.07 10.54 -3.77
N ASN A 92 13.31 10.42 -2.47
CA ASN A 92 13.69 11.54 -1.62
C ASN A 92 15.22 11.64 -1.43
N THR A 93 15.95 10.55 -1.69
CA THR A 93 17.41 10.48 -1.65
C THR A 93 18.00 10.00 -2.98
N THR A 94 19.32 10.16 -3.14
CA THR A 94 20.05 9.68 -4.32
C THR A 94 20.04 8.16 -4.39
N GLU A 95 20.17 7.49 -3.25
CA GLU A 95 20.10 6.04 -3.10
C GLU A 95 18.72 5.51 -3.49
N ALA A 96 17.65 6.21 -3.11
CA ALA A 96 16.30 5.89 -3.57
C ALA A 96 16.13 6.03 -5.08
N LYS A 97 16.67 7.10 -5.67
CA LYS A 97 16.67 7.28 -7.12
C LYS A 97 17.37 6.11 -7.82
N THR A 98 18.58 5.76 -7.40
CA THR A 98 19.34 4.63 -7.97
C THR A 98 18.55 3.33 -7.83
N ASN A 99 17.99 3.06 -6.66
CA ASN A 99 17.20 1.85 -6.42
C ASN A 99 15.97 1.75 -7.34
N ILE A 100 15.25 2.86 -7.54
CA ILE A 100 14.11 2.92 -8.47
C ILE A 100 14.56 2.64 -9.91
N GLU A 101 15.60 3.33 -10.39
CA GLU A 101 16.08 3.19 -11.77
C GLU A 101 16.65 1.80 -12.07
N GLU A 102 17.20 1.12 -11.07
CA GLU A 102 17.62 -0.28 -11.17
C GLU A 102 16.44 -1.27 -11.13
N SER A 103 15.43 -1.00 -10.29
CA SER A 103 14.27 -1.88 -10.12
C SER A 103 13.28 -1.80 -11.28
N PHE A 104 13.24 -0.66 -11.97
CA PHE A 104 12.32 -0.37 -13.07
C PHE A 104 13.10 -0.02 -14.33
N SER A 105 13.28 -1.00 -15.21
CA SER A 105 13.95 -0.77 -16.49
C SER A 105 13.26 0.32 -17.32
N GLY A 106 14.06 1.28 -17.79
CA GLY A 106 13.62 2.28 -18.75
C GLY A 106 12.90 3.49 -18.16
N ILE A 107 12.89 3.67 -16.83
CA ILE A 107 12.42 4.91 -16.20
C ILE A 107 13.60 5.76 -15.70
N THR A 108 13.41 7.07 -15.66
CA THR A 108 14.34 8.02 -15.05
C THR A 108 13.55 8.91 -14.11
N VAL A 109 13.98 8.99 -12.86
CA VAL A 109 13.27 9.76 -11.82
C VAL A 109 14.17 10.88 -11.31
N THR A 110 13.56 11.91 -10.73
CA THR A 110 14.29 13.04 -10.15
C THR A 110 14.04 13.06 -8.65
N VAL A 111 15.11 13.26 -7.86
CA VAL A 111 15.00 13.38 -6.40
C VAL A 111 14.05 14.54 -6.05
N GLY A 112 13.15 14.30 -5.10
CA GLY A 112 12.13 15.26 -4.66
C GLY A 112 10.97 15.47 -5.64
N THR A 113 10.87 14.66 -6.71
CA THR A 113 9.80 14.77 -7.71
C THR A 113 9.02 13.46 -7.81
N ALA A 114 7.69 13.55 -7.74
CA ALA A 114 6.82 12.41 -7.96
C ALA A 114 6.87 11.93 -9.41
N TYR A 115 7.07 10.63 -9.60
CA TYR A 115 6.99 9.97 -10.90
C TYR A 115 5.76 9.06 -10.95
N VAL A 116 4.75 9.45 -11.71
CA VAL A 116 3.46 8.75 -11.78
C VAL A 116 3.45 7.79 -12.96
N ILE A 117 3.06 6.54 -12.71
CA ILE A 117 2.89 5.51 -13.72
C ILE A 117 1.43 5.10 -13.74
N THR A 118 0.77 5.35 -14.88
CA THR A 118 -0.62 4.93 -15.10
C THR A 118 -0.70 3.40 -15.12
N SER A 119 -1.72 2.86 -14.48
CA SER A 119 -2.05 1.45 -14.46
C SER A 119 -3.50 1.27 -14.93
N GLY A 120 -4.00 0.06 -14.82
CA GLY A 120 -5.41 -0.29 -15.06
C GLY A 120 -5.68 -1.71 -14.62
N ILE A 121 -4.85 -2.21 -13.69
CA ILE A 121 -4.81 -3.62 -13.36
C ILE A 121 -5.86 -3.90 -12.28
N PRO A 122 -6.81 -4.81 -12.53
CA PRO A 122 -7.74 -5.26 -11.51
C PRO A 122 -7.07 -6.24 -10.55
N TYR A 123 -7.48 -6.17 -9.30
CA TYR A 123 -7.04 -7.03 -8.21
C TYR A 123 -8.23 -7.60 -7.45
N LYS A 124 -8.02 -8.77 -6.88
CA LYS A 124 -8.90 -9.45 -5.93
C LYS A 124 -8.19 -9.55 -4.59
N ASN A 125 -8.90 -9.30 -3.50
CA ASN A 125 -8.33 -9.40 -2.16
C ASN A 125 -9.41 -9.83 -1.13
N LEU A 126 -8.96 -10.17 0.07
CA LEU A 126 -9.81 -10.30 1.24
C LEU A 126 -9.53 -9.14 2.20
N ILE A 127 -10.59 -8.55 2.74
CA ILE A 127 -10.52 -7.48 3.73
C ILE A 127 -11.28 -7.90 4.99
N LYS A 128 -10.78 -7.50 6.16
CA LYS A 128 -11.46 -7.72 7.43
C LYS A 128 -11.37 -6.46 8.28
N VAL A 129 -12.49 -6.10 8.89
CA VAL A 129 -12.56 -4.99 9.85
C VAL A 129 -12.78 -5.59 11.24
N SER A 130 -11.99 -5.15 12.21
CA SER A 130 -12.11 -5.58 13.60
C SER A 130 -11.74 -4.44 14.54
N GLY A 131 -12.75 -3.71 15.02
CA GLY A 131 -12.56 -2.52 15.83
C GLY A 131 -11.80 -1.43 15.08
N THR A 132 -10.60 -1.09 15.56
CA THR A 132 -9.70 -0.13 14.90
C THR A 132 -8.77 -0.77 13.88
N ASN A 133 -8.85 -2.09 13.67
CA ASN A 133 -7.98 -2.81 12.76
C ASN A 133 -8.64 -3.02 11.41
N LEU A 134 -7.81 -2.93 10.37
CA LEU A 134 -8.17 -3.20 8.99
C LEU A 134 -7.12 -4.14 8.41
N ASP A 135 -7.52 -5.38 8.15
CA ASP A 135 -6.65 -6.40 7.60
C ASP A 135 -6.87 -6.50 6.09
N LEU A 136 -5.77 -6.55 5.33
CA LEU A 136 -5.76 -6.78 3.89
C LEU A 136 -4.88 -7.99 3.57
N GLY A 137 -5.41 -8.91 2.77
CA GLY A 137 -4.65 -10.04 2.25
C GLY A 137 -3.62 -9.63 1.19
N TYR A 138 -2.88 -10.63 0.69
CA TYR A 138 -2.00 -10.46 -0.45
C TYR A 138 -2.83 -10.48 -1.75
N LYS A 139 -3.05 -9.30 -2.33
CA LYS A 139 -3.88 -9.13 -3.52
C LYS A 139 -3.43 -10.01 -4.69
N GLY A 140 -4.39 -10.68 -5.33
CA GLY A 140 -4.19 -11.55 -6.48
C GLY A 140 -4.75 -10.96 -7.77
N TYR A 141 -4.15 -11.32 -8.91
CA TYR A 141 -4.62 -10.90 -10.23
C TYR A 141 -5.82 -11.73 -10.71
N THR A 142 -5.80 -13.03 -10.46
CA THR A 142 -6.79 -14.00 -10.95
C THR A 142 -7.70 -14.50 -9.85
N ASP A 143 -7.14 -14.73 -8.66
CA ASP A 143 -7.79 -15.42 -7.56
C ASP A 143 -7.77 -14.59 -6.28
N TYR A 144 -8.71 -14.88 -5.38
CA TYR A 144 -8.70 -14.31 -4.04
C TYR A 144 -7.60 -15.00 -3.21
N PRO A 145 -6.91 -14.27 -2.31
CA PRO A 145 -6.07 -14.91 -1.31
C PRO A 145 -6.93 -15.79 -0.38
N SER A 146 -6.27 -16.70 0.34
CA SER A 146 -6.96 -17.60 1.27
C SER A 146 -7.39 -16.93 2.58
N THR A 147 -6.72 -15.84 2.99
CA THR A 147 -7.03 -15.06 4.21
C THR A 147 -6.72 -13.57 4.02
N SER A 148 -7.30 -12.71 4.88
CA SER A 148 -6.92 -11.30 4.99
C SER A 148 -5.68 -11.03 5.85
N ASP A 149 -4.99 -12.05 6.37
CA ASP A 149 -3.86 -11.91 7.32
C ASP A 149 -2.54 -11.44 6.66
N GLY A 150 -2.61 -10.62 5.62
CA GLY A 150 -1.44 -10.07 4.95
C GLY A 150 -0.80 -8.94 5.76
N THR A 151 -1.55 -7.86 5.97
CA THR A 151 -1.11 -6.70 6.76
C THR A 151 -2.24 -6.21 7.64
N ASN A 152 -1.97 -6.10 8.95
CA ASN A 152 -2.89 -5.58 9.95
C ASN A 152 -2.63 -4.10 10.17
N TYR A 153 -3.48 -3.24 9.60
CA TYR A 153 -3.36 -1.80 9.76
C TYR A 153 -4.20 -1.32 10.94
N VAL A 154 -3.63 -0.47 11.79
CA VAL A 154 -4.32 0.13 12.94
C VAL A 154 -4.71 1.56 12.60
N LYS A 155 -5.95 1.93 12.90
CA LYS A 155 -6.46 3.29 12.78
C LYS A 155 -5.54 4.30 13.49
N GLN A 156 -5.15 5.36 12.79
CA GLN A 156 -4.37 6.48 13.34
C GLN A 156 -5.26 7.60 13.87
#